data_AF-A0A4P9K2T3-F1
#
_entry.id   AF-A0A4P9K2T3-F1
#
_cell.length_a   1.000
_cell.length_b   1.000
_cell.length_c   1.000
_cell.angle_alpha   90.00
_cell.angle_beta   90.00
_cell.angle_gamma   90.00
#
_symmetry.space_group_name_H-M   'P 1'
#
loop_
_entity.id
_entity.type
_entity.pdbx_description
1 polymer ?
#
loop_
_entity_poly.entity_id
_entity_poly.type
_entity_poly.pdbx_seq_one_letter_code
_entity_poly.pdbx_strand_id
1 'polypeptide(L)'
;MSEFTVIYSRAEETEFKAQVEPAMAEISCDFLAFENDIKALPEGAKVIFWGSDDLLRIIIPQLQQAQCSIGFLPHPKLVRVSQNFYIPSAMDKALQNILDSADEHEKTDLMYFNDQLVQGSVKIGQVETMKASASAVEGFWSKLWYLLTLIFSLSHSRLCPYTLTTSNQTEIKTAALGMTVVYRLAGSTFTKDALGSRSYDESSLNVVVLAPRSILELVTFLLKRVFVQQSFDSSLPTYLGHIKSQSITIESSSGFACLVDGEESMHDKVTISVAENALRVMSANLPEKSTNEEQKESIRTQYLPRGQAVNELTNKSLPWIYHTDIEEVKETFVTLKDNSQASQSYWVLMVLSSLLATVGLFANSAPVIIGAMVLAPLMAPIISLSMGVLRQNAELSLASAKTLVLGILLALVFATLLTLVTPLHMINSEISARLTPTILDLAVAIIAGTAAAYAHSRSEVMRSLAGVAIAVALVPPLAVSGIGIGWMDWQVFSSAFLLFITNLFGITLAAAMTFLFMGFSPFVLARKGVLISLLVVSLVSIPLYVAFQKMVVKESIVAQLDGMSVGDIQIKDVQVRSENPLYISVKLLSQQPLNKMEIDSVKKAMEAKVGKSIVLEATEAVLLD
;
A
#
# COMPACT_ATOMS: atom_id res chain seq x y z
N MET A 1 -30.56 54.14 -18.87
CA MET A 1 -30.89 52.81 -18.34
C MET A 1 -29.91 52.55 -17.22
N SER A 2 -30.36 51.95 -16.12
CA SER A 2 -29.48 51.45 -15.07
C SER A 2 -28.41 50.54 -15.66
N GLU A 3 -27.22 50.57 -15.09
CA GLU A 3 -26.10 49.74 -15.54
C GLU A 3 -26.21 48.33 -14.97
N PHE A 4 -26.76 48.19 -13.76
CA PHE A 4 -26.97 46.92 -13.08
C PHE A 4 -28.39 46.80 -12.51
N THR A 5 -28.90 45.58 -12.44
CA THR A 5 -30.12 45.24 -11.68
C THR A 5 -29.74 44.41 -10.46
N VAL A 6 -30.02 44.92 -9.27
CA VAL A 6 -29.73 44.22 -8.01
C VAL A 6 -30.96 43.42 -7.59
N ILE A 7 -30.83 42.10 -7.56
CA ILE A 7 -31.89 41.18 -7.13
C ILE A 7 -31.63 40.77 -5.69
N TYR A 8 -32.65 40.99 -4.85
CA TYR A 8 -32.61 40.58 -3.45
C TYR A 8 -33.92 39.92 -3.01
N SER A 9 -33.87 39.15 -1.93
CA SER A 9 -35.05 38.51 -1.33
C SER A 9 -35.98 39.57 -0.75
N ARG A 10 -37.25 39.61 -1.16
CA ARG A 10 -38.25 40.53 -0.57
C ARG A 10 -38.42 40.33 0.94
N ALA A 11 -38.23 39.09 1.42
CA ALA A 11 -38.32 38.79 2.84
C ALA A 11 -37.19 39.44 3.68
N GLU A 12 -36.06 39.77 3.04
CA GLU A 12 -34.86 40.34 3.66
C GLU A 12 -34.67 41.81 3.26
N GLU A 13 -35.72 42.49 2.79
CA GLU A 13 -35.66 43.88 2.29
C GLU A 13 -35.10 44.85 3.34
N THR A 14 -35.48 44.70 4.60
CA THR A 14 -34.99 45.59 5.68
C THR A 14 -33.48 45.46 5.91
N GLU A 15 -32.95 44.24 5.82
CA GLU A 15 -31.51 43.98 5.95
C GLU A 15 -30.75 44.47 4.71
N PHE A 16 -31.30 44.24 3.52
CA PHE A 16 -30.75 44.73 2.27
C PHE A 16 -30.57 46.26 2.28
N LYS A 17 -31.62 47.00 2.64
CA LYS A 17 -31.60 48.47 2.71
C LYS A 17 -30.60 49.01 3.74
N ALA A 18 -30.35 48.25 4.80
CA ALA A 18 -29.42 48.64 5.85
C ALA A 18 -27.96 48.34 5.53
N GLN A 19 -27.67 47.24 4.83
CA GLN A 19 -26.31 46.70 4.69
C GLN A 19 -25.76 46.74 3.26
N VAL A 20 -26.61 46.62 2.25
CA VAL A 20 -26.19 46.42 0.85
C VAL A 20 -26.47 47.67 0.01
N GLU A 21 -27.68 48.22 0.09
CA GLU A 21 -28.06 49.42 -0.68
C GLU A 21 -27.09 50.61 -0.48
N PRO A 22 -26.61 50.93 0.76
CA PRO A 22 -25.68 52.03 0.96
C PRO A 22 -24.32 51.82 0.27
N ALA A 23 -23.87 50.57 0.13
CA ALA A 23 -22.62 50.23 -0.55
C ALA A 23 -22.69 50.42 -2.07
N MET A 24 -23.91 50.56 -2.61
CA MET A 24 -24.17 50.72 -4.05
C MET A 24 -24.60 52.14 -4.43
N ALA A 25 -24.54 53.11 -3.50
CA ALA A 25 -25.03 54.47 -3.70
C ALA A 25 -24.33 55.23 -4.85
N GLU A 26 -23.08 54.87 -5.15
CA GLU A 26 -22.28 55.49 -6.23
C GLU A 26 -22.43 54.76 -7.59
N ILE A 27 -23.24 53.68 -7.65
CA ILE A 27 -23.41 52.81 -8.81
C ILE A 27 -24.82 52.98 -9.38
N SER A 28 -24.94 53.01 -10.71
CA SER A 28 -26.24 53.12 -11.40
C SER A 28 -26.99 51.77 -11.33
N CYS A 29 -27.76 51.57 -10.26
CA CYS A 29 -28.47 50.32 -9.98
C CYS A 29 -30.00 50.47 -9.95
N ASP A 30 -30.72 49.51 -10.53
CA ASP A 30 -32.14 49.29 -10.26
C ASP A 30 -32.30 48.17 -9.22
N PHE A 31 -33.11 48.39 -8.19
CA PHE A 31 -33.34 47.43 -7.11
C PHE A 31 -34.62 46.62 -7.33
N LEU A 32 -34.50 45.30 -7.46
CA LEU A 32 -35.60 44.37 -7.69
C LEU A 32 -35.77 43.42 -6.50
N ALA A 33 -36.86 43.60 -5.74
CA ALA A 33 -37.27 42.65 -4.72
C ALA A 33 -37.89 41.41 -5.39
N PHE A 34 -37.26 40.25 -5.23
CA PHE A 34 -37.72 38.98 -5.78
C PHE A 34 -38.65 38.27 -4.81
N GLU A 35 -39.76 37.75 -5.35
CA GLU A 35 -40.82 37.07 -4.58
C GLU A 35 -41.14 35.69 -5.16
N ASN A 36 -41.41 35.58 -6.47
CA ASN A 36 -41.63 34.30 -7.17
C ASN A 36 -41.30 34.31 -8.66
N ASP A 37 -41.21 35.49 -9.30
CA ASP A 37 -40.91 35.60 -10.72
C ASP A 37 -40.14 36.89 -10.99
N ILE A 38 -39.14 36.83 -11.85
CA ILE A 38 -38.45 38.00 -12.35
C ILE A 38 -39.31 38.54 -13.50
N LYS A 39 -40.02 39.65 -13.28
CA LYS A 39 -40.66 40.38 -14.38
C LYS A 39 -39.59 40.74 -15.42
N ALA A 40 -39.67 40.08 -16.58
CA ALA A 40 -38.87 40.25 -17.80
C ALA A 40 -37.62 41.15 -17.66
N LEU A 41 -36.51 40.58 -17.17
CA LEU A 41 -35.20 41.23 -17.33
C LEU A 41 -34.93 41.43 -18.82
N PRO A 42 -34.34 42.57 -19.21
CA PRO A 42 -33.88 42.76 -20.57
C PRO A 42 -32.80 41.72 -20.92
N GLU A 43 -32.79 41.28 -22.18
CA GLU A 43 -31.79 40.32 -22.65
C GLU A 43 -30.38 40.87 -22.46
N GLY A 44 -29.49 40.08 -21.84
CA GLY A 44 -28.12 40.49 -21.55
C GLY A 44 -27.95 41.47 -20.38
N ALA A 45 -28.96 41.66 -19.53
CA ALA A 45 -28.82 42.51 -18.34
C ALA A 45 -27.70 42.04 -17.40
N LYS A 46 -27.01 43.00 -16.76
CA LYS A 46 -26.04 42.74 -15.69
C LYS A 46 -26.77 42.73 -14.36
N VAL A 47 -26.74 41.57 -13.68
CA VAL A 47 -27.49 41.30 -12.46
C VAL A 47 -26.53 41.15 -11.30
N ILE A 48 -26.81 41.80 -10.18
CA ILE A 48 -26.09 41.61 -8.92
C ILE A 48 -27.03 40.92 -7.95
N PHE A 49 -26.64 39.75 -7.45
CA PHE A 49 -27.49 38.94 -6.59
C PHE A 49 -27.06 39.00 -5.12
N TRP A 50 -28.04 39.21 -4.24
CA TRP A 50 -27.89 39.08 -2.79
C TRP A 50 -29.06 38.29 -2.19
N GLY A 51 -28.80 37.06 -1.75
CA GLY A 51 -29.84 36.17 -1.22
C GLY A 51 -29.34 34.77 -0.89
N SER A 52 -30.25 33.84 -0.60
CA SER A 52 -29.93 32.45 -0.27
C SER A 52 -29.65 31.56 -1.48
N ASP A 53 -28.96 30.43 -1.25
CA ASP A 53 -28.79 29.34 -2.22
C ASP A 53 -30.16 28.90 -2.81
N ASP A 54 -31.22 28.80 -2.00
CA ASP A 54 -32.55 28.33 -2.44
C ASP A 54 -33.17 29.22 -3.52
N LEU A 55 -33.00 30.55 -3.42
CA LEU A 55 -33.51 31.50 -4.40
C LEU A 55 -32.78 31.38 -5.74
N LEU A 56 -31.48 31.08 -5.71
CA LEU A 56 -30.68 30.89 -6.93
C LEU A 56 -31.15 29.69 -7.76
N ARG A 57 -31.73 28.67 -7.12
CA ARG A 57 -32.30 27.50 -7.83
C ARG A 57 -33.44 27.90 -8.77
N ILE A 58 -34.14 28.98 -8.45
CA ILE A 58 -35.25 29.52 -9.24
C ILE A 58 -34.76 30.58 -10.23
N ILE A 59 -33.83 31.45 -9.80
CA ILE A 59 -33.35 32.59 -10.57
C ILE A 59 -32.43 32.19 -11.73
N ILE A 60 -31.48 31.27 -11.50
CA ILE A 60 -30.47 30.91 -12.52
C ILE A 60 -31.10 30.43 -13.83
N PRO A 61 -32.13 29.55 -13.85
CA PRO A 61 -32.82 29.18 -15.07
C PRO A 61 -33.41 30.37 -15.84
N GLN A 62 -33.97 31.36 -15.14
CA GLN A 62 -34.52 32.57 -15.76
C GLN A 62 -33.42 33.46 -16.35
N LEU A 63 -32.30 33.62 -15.63
CA LEU A 63 -31.13 34.37 -16.12
C LEU A 63 -30.48 33.72 -17.34
N GLN A 64 -30.43 32.38 -17.37
CA GLN A 64 -29.93 31.62 -18.52
C GLN A 64 -30.80 31.86 -19.77
N GLN A 65 -32.12 31.84 -19.63
CA GLN A 65 -33.05 32.13 -20.74
C GLN A 65 -32.88 33.56 -21.27
N ALA A 66 -32.69 34.53 -20.39
CA ALA A 66 -32.48 35.94 -20.75
C ALA A 66 -31.01 36.28 -21.09
N GLN A 67 -30.11 35.29 -21.14
CA GLN A 67 -28.66 35.47 -21.34
C GLN A 67 -28.00 36.53 -20.45
N CYS A 68 -28.53 36.72 -19.25
CA CYS A 68 -28.06 37.72 -18.29
C CYS A 68 -26.72 37.31 -17.66
N SER A 69 -25.95 38.31 -17.24
CA SER A 69 -24.70 38.14 -16.51
C SER A 69 -24.96 38.33 -15.02
N ILE A 70 -24.44 37.46 -14.16
CA ILE A 70 -24.67 37.54 -12.70
C ILE A 70 -23.38 37.74 -11.91
N GLY A 71 -23.38 38.69 -10.99
CA GLY A 71 -22.39 38.85 -9.93
C GLY A 71 -23.02 38.49 -8.58
N PHE A 72 -22.24 37.91 -7.66
CA PHE A 72 -22.76 37.45 -6.38
C PHE A 72 -22.14 38.23 -5.22
N LEU A 73 -22.98 38.78 -4.36
CA LEU A 73 -22.56 39.40 -3.10
C LEU A 73 -22.56 38.38 -1.96
N PRO A 74 -21.67 38.51 -0.96
CA PRO A 74 -21.62 37.60 0.17
C PRO A 74 -22.91 37.71 1.00
N HIS A 75 -23.51 36.55 1.29
CA HIS A 75 -24.73 36.44 2.09
C HIS A 75 -24.65 35.24 3.05
N PRO A 76 -25.15 35.33 4.30
CA PRO A 76 -25.02 34.26 5.29
C PRO A 76 -25.62 32.91 4.87
N LYS A 77 -26.64 32.93 4.00
CA LYS A 77 -27.32 31.73 3.48
C LYS A 77 -26.85 31.31 2.09
N LEU A 78 -25.76 31.90 1.59
CA LEU A 78 -25.15 31.59 0.28
C LEU A 78 -23.88 30.75 0.48
N VAL A 79 -24.03 29.55 1.03
CA VAL A 79 -22.88 28.75 1.50
C VAL A 79 -22.31 27.90 0.37
N ARG A 80 -23.15 27.33 -0.50
CA ARG A 80 -22.71 26.42 -1.57
C ARG A 80 -22.09 27.19 -2.73
N VAL A 81 -22.77 28.25 -3.16
CA VAL A 81 -22.35 29.09 -4.29
C VAL A 81 -21.10 29.89 -3.93
N SER A 82 -20.96 30.39 -2.70
CA SER A 82 -19.75 31.13 -2.29
C SER A 82 -18.46 30.32 -2.44
N GLN A 83 -18.50 29.02 -2.15
CA GLN A 83 -17.36 28.13 -2.32
C GLN A 83 -17.08 27.83 -3.79
N ASN A 84 -18.13 27.52 -4.58
CA ASN A 84 -17.97 27.14 -5.97
C ASN A 84 -17.61 28.31 -6.89
N PHE A 85 -17.99 29.54 -6.54
CA PHE A 85 -17.75 30.77 -7.33
C PHE A 85 -16.68 31.69 -6.74
N TYR A 86 -15.96 31.23 -5.70
CA TYR A 86 -14.85 31.97 -5.08
C TYR A 86 -15.23 33.39 -4.65
N ILE A 87 -16.44 33.54 -4.08
CA ILE A 87 -16.98 34.84 -3.67
C ILE A 87 -16.18 35.38 -2.47
N PRO A 88 -15.61 36.59 -2.54
CA PRO A 88 -14.96 37.22 -1.39
C PRO A 88 -15.93 37.37 -0.21
N SER A 89 -15.46 37.07 1.01
CA SER A 89 -16.29 37.17 2.21
C SER A 89 -16.63 38.61 2.61
N ALA A 90 -15.82 39.59 2.21
CA ALA A 90 -16.03 41.01 2.48
C ALA A 90 -16.84 41.66 1.35
N MET A 91 -17.89 42.40 1.71
CA MET A 91 -18.82 43.04 0.76
C MET A 91 -18.11 43.92 -0.26
N ASP A 92 -17.25 44.84 0.20
CA ASP A 92 -16.55 45.79 -0.68
C ASP A 92 -15.66 45.08 -1.71
N LYS A 93 -14.98 44.01 -1.30
CA LYS A 93 -14.13 43.21 -2.19
C LYS A 93 -14.95 42.44 -3.23
N ALA A 94 -16.10 41.90 -2.82
CA ALA A 94 -17.00 41.20 -3.73
C ALA A 94 -17.61 42.16 -4.75
N LEU A 95 -18.04 43.35 -4.31
CA LEU A 95 -18.58 44.37 -5.19
C LEU A 95 -17.51 44.86 -6.18
N GLN A 96 -16.30 45.17 -5.71
CA GLN A 96 -15.19 45.55 -6.58
C GLN A 96 -14.87 44.45 -7.61
N ASN A 97 -14.85 43.18 -7.19
CA ASN A 97 -14.62 42.04 -8.07
C ASN A 97 -15.69 41.92 -9.18
N ILE A 98 -16.95 42.22 -8.87
CA ILE A 98 -18.04 42.25 -9.85
C ILE A 98 -17.83 43.39 -10.84
N LEU A 99 -17.51 44.58 -10.34
CA LEU A 99 -17.35 45.79 -11.16
C LEU A 99 -16.14 45.68 -12.12
N ASP A 100 -15.01 45.17 -11.62
CA ASP A 100 -13.79 44.97 -12.41
C ASP A 100 -14.03 43.96 -13.57
N SER A 101 -14.98 43.03 -13.40
CA SER A 101 -15.39 42.04 -14.40
C SER A 101 -16.76 42.32 -15.02
N ALA A 102 -17.25 43.56 -14.95
CA ALA A 102 -18.59 43.87 -15.45
C ALA A 102 -18.70 43.74 -16.97
N ASP A 103 -17.61 43.95 -17.72
CA ASP A 103 -17.57 43.83 -19.18
C ASP A 103 -16.93 42.51 -19.65
N GLU A 104 -16.15 41.87 -18.79
CA GLU A 104 -15.52 40.57 -19.02
C GLU A 104 -16.37 39.45 -18.42
N HIS A 105 -17.15 38.80 -19.28
CA HIS A 105 -18.10 37.78 -18.87
C HIS A 105 -17.48 36.38 -18.95
N GLU A 106 -17.18 35.80 -17.80
CA GLU A 106 -16.75 34.41 -17.75
C GLU A 106 -17.96 33.47 -17.85
N LYS A 107 -17.88 32.49 -18.74
CA LYS A 107 -18.92 31.46 -18.86
C LYS A 107 -18.58 30.29 -17.94
N THR A 108 -19.45 30.02 -16.99
CA THR A 108 -19.35 28.87 -16.09
C THR A 108 -20.24 27.75 -16.56
N ASP A 109 -19.87 26.52 -16.18
CA ASP A 109 -20.72 25.36 -16.33
C ASP A 109 -21.72 25.26 -15.16
N LEU A 110 -22.84 24.57 -15.40
CA LEU A 110 -23.85 24.27 -14.39
C LEU A 110 -24.14 22.77 -14.34
N MET A 111 -24.37 22.24 -13.14
CA MET A 111 -24.69 20.83 -12.91
C MET A 111 -26.19 20.63 -12.70
N TYR A 112 -26.75 19.59 -13.30
CA TYR A 112 -28.17 19.25 -13.19
C TYR A 112 -28.36 17.83 -12.68
N PHE A 113 -29.38 17.63 -11.85
CA PHE A 113 -29.87 16.35 -11.36
C PHE A 113 -31.33 16.20 -11.82
N ASN A 114 -31.61 15.26 -12.71
CA ASN A 114 -32.94 15.09 -13.33
C ASN A 114 -33.53 16.43 -13.78
N ASP A 115 -32.75 17.22 -14.53
CA ASP A 115 -33.09 18.57 -15.03
C ASP A 115 -33.22 19.68 -13.97
N GLN A 116 -33.04 19.38 -12.68
CA GLN A 116 -33.00 20.39 -11.63
C GLN A 116 -31.56 20.87 -11.38
N LEU A 117 -31.37 22.18 -11.28
CA LEU A 117 -30.08 22.77 -10.97
C LEU A 117 -29.56 22.27 -9.61
N VAL A 118 -28.29 21.89 -9.58
CA VAL A 118 -27.54 21.52 -8.36
C VAL A 118 -26.41 22.50 -8.17
N GLN A 119 -26.33 23.08 -6.98
CA GLN A 119 -25.36 24.14 -6.67
C GLN A 119 -24.11 23.62 -5.97
N GLY A 120 -24.20 22.48 -5.26
CA GLY A 120 -23.10 21.88 -4.53
C GLY A 120 -22.69 20.53 -5.11
N SER A 121 -23.18 19.46 -4.49
CA SER A 121 -22.78 18.09 -4.78
C SER A 121 -23.97 17.14 -4.71
N VAL A 122 -23.95 16.09 -5.51
CA VAL A 122 -24.89 14.96 -5.39
C VAL A 122 -24.17 13.82 -4.68
N LYS A 123 -24.71 13.34 -3.56
CA LYS A 123 -24.18 12.17 -2.83
C LYS A 123 -25.19 11.03 -2.91
N ILE A 124 -24.72 9.84 -3.24
CA ILE A 124 -25.56 8.67 -3.50
C ILE A 124 -25.12 7.52 -2.61
N GLY A 125 -26.07 6.73 -2.11
CA GLY A 125 -25.82 5.58 -1.25
C GLY A 125 -25.68 5.97 0.21
N GLN A 126 -24.71 5.41 0.93
CA GLN A 126 -24.56 5.62 2.36
C GLN A 126 -23.80 6.92 2.69
N VAL A 127 -24.54 8.03 2.64
CA VAL A 127 -24.02 9.41 2.67
C VAL A 127 -23.22 9.75 3.93
N GLU A 128 -23.47 9.07 5.05
CA GLU A 128 -22.76 9.29 6.33
C GLU A 128 -21.23 9.15 6.18
N THR A 129 -20.78 8.23 5.34
CA THR A 129 -19.35 8.00 5.05
C THR A 129 -18.68 9.14 4.28
N MET A 130 -19.49 10.04 3.70
CA MET A 130 -19.06 11.14 2.84
C MET A 130 -19.42 12.51 3.43
N LYS A 131 -19.96 12.57 4.65
CA LYS A 131 -20.20 13.82 5.41
C LYS A 131 -18.91 14.28 6.08
N ALA A 132 -18.58 15.57 6.00
CA ALA A 132 -17.35 16.18 6.52
C ALA A 132 -17.34 16.36 8.05
N SER A 133 -17.78 15.36 8.81
CA SER A 133 -18.07 15.54 10.24
C SER A 133 -16.85 15.45 11.17
N ALA A 134 -15.67 15.09 10.66
CA ALA A 134 -14.48 14.94 11.50
C ALA A 134 -13.85 16.28 11.96
N SER A 135 -14.19 17.40 11.30
CA SER A 135 -13.71 18.74 11.66
C SER A 135 -14.46 19.37 12.84
N ALA A 136 -15.60 18.81 13.25
CA ALA A 136 -16.37 19.29 14.39
C ALA A 136 -15.94 18.69 15.74
N VAL A 137 -15.01 17.73 15.74
CA VAL A 137 -14.60 16.98 16.92
C VAL A 137 -13.15 17.32 17.30
N GLU A 138 -12.97 18.02 18.41
CA GLU A 138 -11.65 18.37 18.96
C GLU A 138 -11.09 17.24 19.84
N GLY A 139 -9.80 16.93 19.68
CA GLY A 139 -9.07 15.92 20.47
C GLY A 139 -8.79 14.58 19.75
N PHE A 140 -7.68 13.93 20.09
CA PHE A 140 -7.30 12.64 19.50
C PHE A 140 -8.26 11.50 19.89
N TRP A 141 -8.62 11.41 21.18
CA TRP A 141 -9.46 10.33 21.70
C TRP A 141 -10.90 10.39 21.21
N SER A 142 -11.45 11.60 21.07
CA SER A 142 -12.78 11.83 20.53
C SER A 142 -12.85 11.48 19.04
N LYS A 143 -11.82 11.84 18.26
CA LYS A 143 -11.65 11.41 16.86
C LYS A 143 -11.55 9.90 16.71
N LEU A 144 -10.78 9.25 17.59
CA LEU A 144 -10.65 7.79 17.60
C LEU A 144 -11.99 7.11 17.94
N TRP A 145 -12.70 7.61 18.96
CA TRP A 145 -14.00 7.06 19.36
C TRP A 145 -15.05 7.25 18.26
N TYR A 146 -15.10 8.44 17.64
CA TYR A 146 -15.93 8.71 16.46
C TYR A 146 -15.64 7.73 15.31
N LEU A 147 -14.35 7.50 15.01
CA LEU A 147 -13.93 6.56 13.98
C LEU A 147 -14.35 5.11 14.31
N LEU A 148 -14.22 4.68 15.56
CA LEU A 148 -14.69 3.36 16.00
C LEU A 148 -16.22 3.21 15.85
N THR A 149 -16.98 4.25 16.21
CA THR A 149 -18.45 4.23 16.04
C THR A 149 -18.86 4.15 14.56
N LEU A 150 -18.16 4.88 13.68
CA LEU A 150 -18.38 4.79 12.23
C LEU A 150 -18.05 3.40 11.70
N ILE A 151 -16.88 2.83 12.06
CA ILE A 151 -16.51 1.48 11.62
C ILE A 151 -17.58 0.47 12.04
N PHE A 152 -18.04 0.53 13.29
CA PHE A 152 -19.03 -0.42 13.80
C PHE A 152 -20.40 -0.28 13.13
N SER A 153 -20.82 0.96 12.84
CA SER A 153 -22.04 1.22 12.07
C SER A 153 -21.94 0.67 10.65
N LEU A 154 -20.79 0.90 10.01
CA LEU A 154 -20.56 0.55 8.60
C LEU A 154 -20.16 -0.91 8.39
N SER A 155 -19.63 -1.60 9.39
CA SER A 155 -19.30 -3.03 9.27
C SER A 155 -20.53 -3.90 9.06
N HIS A 156 -21.70 -3.43 9.48
CA HIS A 156 -22.99 -4.08 9.25
C HIS A 156 -23.62 -3.69 7.91
N SER A 157 -23.04 -2.68 7.24
CA SER A 157 -23.54 -2.17 5.98
C SER A 157 -23.12 -3.06 4.81
N ARG A 158 -23.95 -3.05 3.76
CA ARG A 158 -23.74 -3.82 2.53
C ARG A 158 -23.50 -2.84 1.39
N LEU A 159 -22.79 -3.27 0.36
CA LEU A 159 -22.70 -2.48 -0.85
C LEU A 159 -24.03 -2.58 -1.61
N CYS A 160 -24.42 -1.49 -2.26
CA CYS A 160 -25.53 -1.47 -3.19
C CYS A 160 -25.01 -1.77 -4.61
N PRO A 161 -25.73 -2.58 -5.40
CA PRO A 161 -25.39 -2.78 -6.81
C PRO A 161 -25.74 -1.53 -7.61
N TYR A 162 -24.84 -1.10 -8.48
CA TYR A 162 -25.05 0.03 -9.37
C TYR A 162 -24.66 -0.31 -10.81
N THR A 163 -25.45 0.19 -11.74
CA THR A 163 -25.10 0.31 -13.16
C THR A 163 -24.85 1.78 -13.44
N LEU A 164 -23.63 2.11 -13.83
CA LEU A 164 -23.22 3.47 -14.18
C LEU A 164 -23.03 3.56 -15.69
N THR A 165 -23.74 4.47 -16.34
CA THR A 165 -23.66 4.68 -17.79
C THR A 165 -23.16 6.08 -18.06
N THR A 166 -22.02 6.19 -18.75
CA THR A 166 -21.37 7.47 -19.05
C THR A 166 -21.91 8.11 -20.33
N SER A 167 -21.44 9.31 -20.68
CA SER A 167 -21.89 10.02 -21.89
C SER A 167 -21.54 9.27 -23.17
N ASN A 168 -20.42 8.54 -23.19
CA ASN A 168 -20.04 7.69 -24.32
C ASN A 168 -20.72 6.31 -24.33
N GLN A 169 -21.79 6.14 -23.54
CA GLN A 169 -22.52 4.87 -23.39
C GLN A 169 -21.67 3.72 -22.83
N THR A 170 -20.57 4.02 -22.13
CA THR A 170 -19.79 2.99 -21.42
C THR A 170 -20.56 2.56 -20.18
N GLU A 171 -20.91 1.28 -20.11
CA GLU A 171 -21.63 0.68 -18.98
C GLU A 171 -20.64 0.07 -17.97
N ILE A 172 -20.76 0.46 -16.70
CA ILE A 172 -19.94 -0.02 -15.59
C ILE A 172 -20.86 -0.61 -14.53
N LYS A 173 -20.82 -1.94 -14.39
CA LYS A 173 -21.56 -2.67 -13.35
C LYS A 173 -20.66 -2.88 -12.14
N THR A 174 -21.07 -2.39 -10.98
CA THR A 174 -20.28 -2.49 -9.76
C THR A 174 -21.14 -2.54 -8.50
N ALA A 175 -20.51 -2.77 -7.35
CA ALA A 175 -21.11 -2.59 -6.04
C ALA A 175 -20.37 -1.47 -5.32
N ALA A 176 -21.08 -0.52 -4.72
CA ALA A 176 -20.50 0.60 -3.99
C ALA A 176 -21.22 0.83 -2.66
N LEU A 177 -20.50 1.34 -1.67
CA LEU A 177 -21.09 1.84 -0.44
C LEU A 177 -21.72 3.22 -0.67
N GLY A 178 -21.17 3.98 -1.62
CA GLY A 178 -21.83 5.12 -2.23
C GLY A 178 -20.91 5.85 -3.20
N MET A 179 -21.34 7.02 -3.65
CA MET A 179 -20.56 7.87 -4.55
C MET A 179 -20.89 9.35 -4.37
N THR A 180 -19.95 10.21 -4.74
CA THR A 180 -20.16 11.67 -4.79
C THR A 180 -19.92 12.15 -6.21
N VAL A 181 -20.80 13.02 -6.69
CA VAL A 181 -20.75 13.66 -8.01
C VAL A 181 -20.67 15.17 -7.84
N VAL A 182 -19.64 15.77 -8.45
CA VAL A 182 -19.41 17.21 -8.48
C VAL A 182 -18.92 17.62 -9.87
N TYR A 183 -19.22 18.84 -10.32
CA TYR A 183 -18.59 19.38 -11.53
C TYR A 183 -17.25 20.07 -11.21
N ARG A 184 -17.13 20.73 -10.04
CA ARG A 184 -15.87 21.25 -9.48
C ARG A 184 -15.41 20.43 -8.27
N LEU A 185 -14.11 20.09 -8.21
CA LEU A 185 -13.55 19.30 -7.09
C LEU A 185 -13.71 19.99 -5.71
N ALA A 186 -13.76 21.33 -5.70
CA ALA A 186 -13.99 22.12 -4.49
C ALA A 186 -15.39 21.92 -3.89
N GLY A 187 -16.38 21.48 -4.69
CA GLY A 187 -17.76 21.30 -4.25
C GLY A 187 -17.99 20.16 -3.24
N SER A 188 -16.97 19.33 -2.97
CA SER A 188 -17.01 18.35 -1.90
C SER A 188 -15.63 18.11 -1.29
N THR A 189 -15.56 18.14 0.04
CA THR A 189 -14.33 17.79 0.76
C THR A 189 -13.88 16.37 0.43
N PHE A 190 -14.84 15.44 0.28
CA PHE A 190 -14.53 14.04 -0.06
C PHE A 190 -13.86 13.92 -1.43
N THR A 191 -14.31 14.68 -2.43
CA THR A 191 -13.71 14.63 -3.78
C THR A 191 -12.37 15.35 -3.82
N LYS A 192 -12.22 16.45 -3.07
CA LYS A 192 -10.94 17.16 -2.90
C LYS A 192 -9.89 16.29 -2.19
N ASP A 193 -10.29 15.58 -1.14
CA ASP A 193 -9.41 14.65 -0.44
C ASP A 193 -9.01 13.52 -1.41
N ALA A 194 -9.99 12.96 -2.15
CA ALA A 194 -9.84 11.85 -3.11
C ALA A 194 -8.91 12.15 -4.30
N LEU A 195 -9.03 13.33 -4.89
CA LEU A 195 -8.44 13.65 -6.21
C LEU A 195 -7.47 14.84 -6.19
N GLY A 196 -7.33 15.53 -5.06
CA GLY A 196 -6.55 16.75 -4.93
C GLY A 196 -7.30 18.02 -5.31
N SER A 197 -6.59 19.15 -5.29
CA SER A 197 -7.04 20.43 -5.82
C SER A 197 -6.49 20.68 -7.22
N ARG A 198 -7.30 21.26 -8.10
CA ARG A 198 -6.86 21.74 -9.42
C ARG A 198 -7.11 23.24 -9.53
N SER A 199 -6.27 23.91 -10.31
CA SER A 199 -6.32 25.35 -10.54
C SER A 199 -7.15 25.76 -11.76
N TYR A 200 -7.68 24.78 -12.50
CA TYR A 200 -8.42 25.00 -13.73
C TYR A 200 -9.75 24.23 -13.71
N ASP A 201 -10.74 24.76 -14.42
CA ASP A 201 -12.06 24.15 -14.58
C ASP A 201 -12.12 23.29 -15.86
N GLU A 202 -12.86 22.19 -15.77
CA GLU A 202 -13.12 21.27 -16.87
C GLU A 202 -14.63 21.04 -17.00
N SER A 203 -15.16 21.05 -18.23
CA SER A 203 -16.59 20.85 -18.56
C SER A 203 -17.04 19.39 -18.39
N SER A 204 -16.83 18.81 -17.21
CA SER A 204 -17.13 17.40 -16.93
C SER A 204 -17.47 17.17 -15.47
N LEU A 205 -18.36 16.20 -15.23
CA LEU A 205 -18.60 15.64 -13.92
C LEU A 205 -17.40 14.83 -13.45
N ASN A 206 -17.13 14.91 -12.15
CA ASN A 206 -16.23 14.06 -11.41
C ASN A 206 -17.05 13.19 -10.47
N VAL A 207 -17.12 11.90 -10.79
CA VAL A 207 -17.79 10.88 -9.97
C VAL A 207 -16.71 10.12 -9.21
N VAL A 208 -16.74 10.21 -7.88
CA VAL A 208 -15.87 9.40 -7.00
C VAL A 208 -16.72 8.31 -6.35
N VAL A 209 -16.43 7.06 -6.67
CA VAL A 209 -17.13 5.87 -6.19
C VAL A 209 -16.34 5.26 -5.02
N LEU A 210 -17.00 5.08 -3.87
CA LEU A 210 -16.45 4.43 -2.69
C LEU A 210 -16.95 2.98 -2.62
N ALA A 211 -16.05 2.03 -2.88
CA ALA A 211 -16.36 0.61 -2.91
C ALA A 211 -15.32 -0.22 -2.14
N PRO A 212 -15.28 -0.09 -0.79
CA PRO A 212 -14.41 -0.92 0.02
C PRO A 212 -14.81 -2.39 -0.15
N ARG A 213 -13.82 -3.26 -0.33
CA ARG A 213 -14.03 -4.70 -0.46
C ARG A 213 -13.84 -5.43 0.88
N SER A 214 -13.33 -4.73 1.88
CA SER A 214 -13.15 -5.24 3.25
C SER A 214 -13.26 -4.16 4.30
N ILE A 215 -13.45 -4.59 5.55
CA ILE A 215 -13.41 -3.71 6.73
C ILE A 215 -12.05 -3.02 6.82
N LEU A 216 -10.94 -3.71 6.53
CA LEU A 216 -9.61 -3.10 6.60
C LEU A 216 -9.44 -1.93 5.60
N GLU A 217 -9.97 -2.06 4.39
CA GLU A 217 -9.97 -0.96 3.41
C GLU A 217 -10.84 0.21 3.88
N LEU A 218 -12.02 -0.07 4.46
CA LEU A 218 -12.88 0.95 5.04
C LEU A 218 -12.21 1.68 6.21
N VAL A 219 -11.56 0.93 7.11
CA VAL A 219 -10.78 1.49 8.23
C VAL A 219 -9.65 2.36 7.71
N THR A 220 -8.93 1.90 6.69
CA THR A 220 -7.82 2.66 6.07
C THR A 220 -8.32 3.96 5.46
N PHE A 221 -9.46 3.92 4.77
CA PHE A 221 -10.14 5.10 4.25
C PHE A 221 -10.51 6.09 5.35
N LEU A 222 -11.16 5.63 6.42
CA LEU A 222 -11.60 6.48 7.54
C LEU A 222 -10.42 7.07 8.33
N LEU A 223 -9.37 6.28 8.57
CA LEU A 223 -8.16 6.74 9.27
C LEU A 223 -7.48 7.87 8.50
N LYS A 224 -7.29 7.68 7.19
CA LYS A 224 -6.73 8.74 6.33
C LYS A 224 -7.61 9.99 6.41
N ARG A 225 -8.92 9.84 6.33
CA ARG A 225 -9.85 10.99 6.40
C ARG A 225 -9.84 11.74 7.73
N VAL A 226 -9.68 11.03 8.85
CA VAL A 226 -9.74 11.62 10.20
C VAL A 226 -8.40 12.24 10.63
N PHE A 227 -7.28 11.63 10.23
CA PHE A 227 -5.95 12.00 10.71
C PHE A 227 -5.05 12.65 9.66
N VAL A 228 -5.33 12.49 8.36
CA VAL A 228 -4.50 12.98 7.26
C VAL A 228 -5.30 14.00 6.45
N GLN A 229 -4.93 15.28 6.53
CA GLN A 229 -5.53 16.39 5.76
C GLN A 229 -4.87 16.60 4.37
N GLN A 230 -4.00 15.68 3.95
CA GLN A 230 -3.33 15.73 2.66
C GLN A 230 -4.06 14.87 1.62
N SER A 231 -4.14 15.37 0.39
CA SER A 231 -4.70 14.66 -0.75
C SER A 231 -4.02 13.30 -0.95
N PHE A 232 -4.76 12.29 -1.40
CA PHE A 232 -4.14 11.02 -1.76
C PHE A 232 -3.05 11.27 -2.82
N ASP A 233 -1.85 10.69 -2.64
CA ASP A 233 -0.77 10.68 -3.64
C ASP A 233 -1.29 10.31 -5.04
N SER A 234 -0.48 10.56 -6.08
CA SER A 234 -0.85 10.47 -7.51
C SER A 234 -1.58 9.19 -7.98
N SER A 235 -1.61 8.11 -7.18
CA SER A 235 -2.37 6.88 -7.44
C SER A 235 -3.68 6.81 -6.64
N LEU A 236 -4.79 6.59 -7.35
CA LEU A 236 -6.11 6.36 -6.75
C LEU A 236 -6.08 5.08 -5.86
N PRO A 237 -6.53 5.14 -4.59
CA PRO A 237 -6.62 3.97 -3.71
C PRO A 237 -7.48 2.82 -4.28
N THR A 238 -7.21 1.57 -3.85
CA THR A 238 -7.90 0.36 -4.35
C THR A 238 -9.39 0.28 -4.03
N TYR A 239 -9.86 1.05 -3.04
CA TYR A 239 -11.27 1.11 -2.65
C TYR A 239 -12.02 2.29 -3.29
N LEU A 240 -11.36 3.05 -4.18
CA LEU A 240 -11.95 4.16 -4.91
C LEU A 240 -12.00 3.89 -6.41
N GLY A 241 -13.03 4.43 -7.05
CA GLY A 241 -13.11 4.59 -8.50
C GLY A 241 -13.33 6.05 -8.86
N HIS A 242 -12.80 6.50 -9.98
CA HIS A 242 -13.02 7.84 -10.50
C HIS A 242 -13.51 7.77 -11.95
N ILE A 243 -14.62 8.46 -12.23
CA ILE A 243 -15.18 8.59 -13.56
C ILE A 243 -15.31 10.07 -13.88
N LYS A 244 -14.75 10.49 -15.00
CA LYS A 244 -14.87 11.83 -15.58
C LYS A 244 -15.71 11.73 -16.85
N SER A 245 -16.87 12.38 -16.88
CA SER A 245 -17.86 12.29 -17.98
C SER A 245 -18.73 13.55 -18.02
N GLN A 246 -19.30 13.92 -19.17
CA GLN A 246 -20.25 15.06 -19.23
C GLN A 246 -21.60 14.74 -18.59
N SER A 247 -22.02 13.49 -18.69
CA SER A 247 -23.23 12.97 -18.06
C SER A 247 -22.98 11.60 -17.45
N ILE A 248 -23.73 11.27 -16.41
CA ILE A 248 -23.73 9.97 -15.79
C ILE A 248 -25.17 9.58 -15.47
N THR A 249 -25.58 8.41 -15.91
CA THR A 249 -26.84 7.78 -15.48
C THR A 249 -26.51 6.70 -14.47
N ILE A 250 -27.20 6.71 -13.34
CA ILE A 250 -26.94 5.81 -12.21
C ILE A 250 -28.23 5.06 -11.94
N GLU A 251 -28.16 3.73 -12.03
CA GLU A 251 -29.31 2.83 -11.84
C GLU A 251 -28.99 1.77 -10.78
N SER A 252 -29.99 1.37 -10.02
CA SER A 252 -29.90 0.25 -9.08
C SER A 252 -31.22 -0.50 -9.02
N SER A 253 -31.15 -1.84 -8.91
CA SER A 253 -32.34 -2.67 -8.74
C SER A 253 -32.94 -2.61 -7.33
N SER A 254 -32.20 -2.12 -6.33
CA SER A 254 -32.66 -2.05 -4.94
C SER A 254 -33.17 -0.67 -4.52
N GLY A 255 -33.12 0.32 -5.42
CA GLY A 255 -33.24 1.73 -5.06
C GLY A 255 -32.06 2.24 -4.24
N PHE A 256 -31.87 3.56 -4.19
CA PHE A 256 -30.83 4.21 -3.39
C PHE A 256 -31.23 5.60 -2.93
N ALA A 257 -30.66 6.02 -1.80
CA ALA A 257 -30.79 7.38 -1.30
C ALA A 257 -29.85 8.33 -2.04
N CYS A 258 -30.36 9.51 -2.36
CA CYS A 258 -29.66 10.64 -2.96
C CYS A 258 -29.79 11.84 -2.04
N LEU A 259 -28.66 12.44 -1.63
CA LEU A 259 -28.61 13.74 -0.99
C LEU A 259 -28.18 14.78 -2.02
N VAL A 260 -29.11 15.63 -2.44
CA VAL A 260 -28.86 16.73 -3.40
C VAL A 260 -28.99 18.04 -2.64
N ASP A 261 -27.90 18.80 -2.56
CA ASP A 261 -27.86 20.08 -1.84
C ASP A 261 -28.43 20.02 -0.41
N GLY A 262 -28.39 18.87 0.27
CA GLY A 262 -28.86 18.70 1.65
C GLY A 262 -30.27 18.13 1.78
N GLU A 263 -31.00 17.97 0.69
CA GLU A 263 -32.31 17.30 0.66
C GLU A 263 -32.13 15.82 0.28
N GLU A 264 -32.70 14.92 1.09
CA GLU A 264 -32.60 13.47 0.90
C GLU A 264 -33.85 12.94 0.18
N SER A 265 -33.64 12.14 -0.86
CA SER A 265 -34.70 11.52 -1.66
C SER A 265 -34.29 10.14 -2.16
N MET A 266 -35.27 9.25 -2.38
CA MET A 266 -35.03 7.87 -2.87
C MET A 266 -35.30 7.77 -4.37
N HIS A 267 -34.41 7.09 -5.09
CA HIS A 267 -34.50 6.90 -6.54
C HIS A 267 -34.04 5.51 -6.96
N ASP A 268 -34.58 4.99 -8.06
CA ASP A 268 -34.09 3.77 -8.73
C ASP A 268 -33.14 4.10 -9.89
N LYS A 269 -33.35 5.28 -10.50
CA LYS A 269 -32.59 5.80 -11.63
C LYS A 269 -32.48 7.32 -11.52
N VAL A 270 -31.27 7.83 -11.69
CA VAL A 270 -31.00 9.27 -11.76
C VAL A 270 -30.06 9.59 -12.91
N THR A 271 -30.24 10.76 -13.51
CA THR A 271 -29.36 11.30 -14.54
C THR A 271 -28.76 12.60 -14.03
N ILE A 272 -27.43 12.69 -14.07
CA ILE A 272 -26.68 13.88 -13.70
C ILE A 272 -25.90 14.34 -14.93
N SER A 273 -25.95 15.63 -15.23
CA SER A 273 -25.28 16.21 -16.40
C SER A 273 -24.64 17.55 -16.06
N VAL A 274 -23.64 17.92 -16.85
CA VAL A 274 -23.07 19.28 -16.86
C VAL A 274 -23.47 19.97 -18.16
N ALA A 275 -24.07 21.15 -18.03
CA ALA A 275 -24.26 22.05 -19.15
C ALA A 275 -23.07 22.99 -19.25
N GLU A 276 -22.33 22.87 -20.34
CA GLU A 276 -21.15 23.68 -20.61
C GLU A 276 -21.53 25.14 -20.90
N ASN A 277 -20.80 26.09 -20.30
CA ASN A 277 -20.92 27.52 -20.56
C ASN A 277 -22.35 28.07 -20.35
N ALA A 278 -23.08 27.51 -19.39
CA ALA A 278 -24.52 27.72 -19.19
C ALA A 278 -24.87 29.03 -18.49
N LEU A 279 -23.94 29.65 -17.74
CA LEU A 279 -24.19 30.90 -17.02
C LEU A 279 -23.04 31.89 -17.23
N ARG A 280 -23.36 33.16 -17.43
CA ARG A 280 -22.38 34.26 -17.51
C ARG A 280 -22.20 34.84 -16.12
N VAL A 281 -20.97 34.87 -15.61
CA VAL A 281 -20.67 35.33 -14.26
C VAL A 281 -19.69 36.50 -14.32
N MET A 282 -19.98 37.54 -13.53
CA MET A 282 -19.11 38.70 -13.33
C MET A 282 -18.27 38.44 -12.08
N SER A 283 -17.12 37.77 -12.28
CA SER A 283 -16.17 37.48 -11.19
C SER A 283 -14.76 37.25 -11.74
N ALA A 284 -13.78 38.03 -11.25
CA ALA A 284 -12.37 37.87 -11.63
C ALA A 284 -11.66 36.70 -10.91
N ASN A 285 -12.33 36.04 -9.95
CA ASN A 285 -11.73 34.99 -9.11
C ASN A 285 -12.02 33.57 -9.61
N LEU A 286 -12.71 33.45 -10.74
CA LEU A 286 -13.06 32.15 -11.28
C LEU A 286 -11.81 31.43 -11.83
N PRO A 287 -11.75 30.09 -11.75
CA PRO A 287 -10.64 29.34 -12.29
C PRO A 287 -10.61 29.44 -13.82
N GLU A 288 -9.41 29.53 -14.40
CA GLU A 288 -9.26 29.49 -15.86
C GLU A 288 -9.85 28.18 -16.42
N LYS A 289 -10.60 28.30 -17.52
CA LYS A 289 -11.17 27.15 -18.21
C LYS A 289 -10.09 26.46 -19.06
N SER A 290 -9.94 25.15 -18.92
CA SER A 290 -8.97 24.38 -19.72
C SER A 290 -9.30 24.48 -21.22
N THR A 291 -8.33 24.95 -22.02
CA THR A 291 -8.43 25.11 -23.48
C THR A 291 -8.20 23.83 -24.29
N ASN A 292 -7.83 22.72 -23.65
CA ASN A 292 -7.60 21.45 -24.33
C ASN A 292 -8.93 20.84 -24.84
N GLU A 293 -9.12 20.88 -26.16
CA GLU A 293 -10.28 20.37 -26.91
C GLU A 293 -10.53 18.86 -26.79
N GLU A 294 -9.61 18.08 -26.20
CA GLU A 294 -9.86 16.68 -25.86
C GLU A 294 -10.46 16.57 -24.46
N GLN A 295 -11.77 16.78 -24.38
CA GLN A 295 -12.63 16.35 -23.27
C GLN A 295 -12.67 14.81 -23.18
N LYS A 296 -11.51 14.16 -23.02
CA LYS A 296 -11.38 12.71 -22.90
C LYS A 296 -12.05 12.27 -21.61
N GLU A 297 -13.20 11.63 -21.78
CA GLU A 297 -13.83 10.80 -20.76
C GLU A 297 -12.74 9.91 -20.12
N SER A 298 -12.68 9.90 -18.80
CA SER A 298 -11.66 9.16 -18.06
C SER A 298 -12.33 8.22 -17.08
N ILE A 299 -12.09 6.92 -17.24
CA ILE A 299 -12.71 5.88 -16.43
C ILE A 299 -11.61 5.12 -15.71
N ARG A 300 -11.41 5.41 -14.42
CA ARG A 300 -10.45 4.76 -13.53
C ARG A 300 -11.21 3.90 -12.52
N THR A 301 -11.69 2.75 -12.97
CA THR A 301 -12.53 1.84 -12.18
C THR A 301 -11.96 0.41 -12.07
N GLN A 302 -10.66 0.25 -12.32
CA GLN A 302 -9.96 -1.04 -12.31
C GLN A 302 -10.04 -1.78 -10.96
N TYR A 303 -10.16 -1.04 -9.85
CA TYR A 303 -10.24 -1.61 -8.51
C TYR A 303 -11.68 -1.70 -7.97
N LEU A 304 -12.69 -1.25 -8.71
CA LEU A 304 -14.07 -1.41 -8.29
C LEU A 304 -14.48 -2.90 -8.36
N PRO A 305 -15.36 -3.39 -7.47
CA PRO A 305 -15.90 -4.76 -7.57
C PRO A 305 -16.57 -5.00 -8.93
N ARG A 306 -16.28 -6.14 -9.55
CA ARG A 306 -16.86 -6.57 -10.84
C ARG A 306 -17.22 -8.06 -10.80
N GLY A 307 -18.07 -8.49 -11.74
CA GLY A 307 -18.43 -9.90 -11.88
C GLY A 307 -19.06 -10.50 -10.62
N GLN A 308 -18.54 -11.65 -10.17
CA GLN A 308 -19.08 -12.35 -9.00
C GLN A 308 -18.90 -11.58 -7.68
N ALA A 309 -17.87 -10.75 -7.55
CA ALA A 309 -17.61 -9.96 -6.34
C ALA A 309 -18.76 -8.97 -6.03
N VAL A 310 -19.44 -8.46 -7.07
CA VAL A 310 -20.64 -7.61 -6.91
C VAL A 310 -21.73 -8.37 -6.16
N ASN A 311 -22.00 -9.61 -6.56
CA ASN A 311 -23.03 -10.45 -5.92
C ASN A 311 -22.64 -10.86 -4.49
N GLU A 312 -21.35 -11.07 -4.21
CA GLU A 312 -20.89 -11.42 -2.87
C GLU A 312 -21.01 -10.25 -1.89
N LEU A 313 -20.51 -9.07 -2.30
CA LEU A 313 -20.47 -7.85 -1.48
C LEU A 313 -21.84 -7.17 -1.30
N THR A 314 -22.81 -7.50 -2.15
CA THR A 314 -24.20 -7.04 -2.00
C THR A 314 -25.02 -7.95 -1.09
N ASN A 315 -24.76 -9.25 -1.08
CA ASN A 315 -25.51 -10.23 -0.29
C ASN A 315 -24.97 -10.45 1.13
N LYS A 316 -23.69 -10.16 1.38
CA LYS A 316 -23.04 -10.34 2.68
C LYS A 316 -22.43 -9.03 3.18
N SER A 317 -22.27 -8.93 4.50
CA SER A 317 -21.49 -7.84 5.12
C SER A 317 -20.02 -7.93 4.69
N LEU A 318 -19.33 -6.79 4.73
CA LEU A 318 -17.93 -6.69 4.35
C LEU A 318 -17.06 -7.70 5.13
N PRO A 319 -16.22 -8.50 4.44
CA PRO A 319 -15.27 -9.36 5.12
C PRO A 319 -14.20 -8.52 5.83
N TRP A 320 -13.58 -9.10 6.87
CA TRP A 320 -12.47 -8.43 7.56
C TRP A 320 -11.27 -8.15 6.64
N ILE A 321 -10.97 -9.11 5.77
CA ILE A 321 -9.93 -9.04 4.74
C ILE A 321 -10.57 -9.52 3.43
N TYR A 322 -10.43 -8.73 2.36
CA TYR A 322 -10.96 -9.11 1.05
C TYR A 322 -10.11 -10.24 0.48
N HIS A 323 -10.75 -11.31 0.07
CA HIS A 323 -10.10 -12.46 -0.53
C HIS A 323 -9.85 -12.15 -2.02
N THR A 324 -8.66 -12.48 -2.50
CA THR A 324 -8.25 -12.34 -3.91
C THR A 324 -9.31 -12.88 -4.88
N ASP A 325 -9.48 -12.21 -6.03
CA ASP A 325 -10.49 -12.59 -7.05
C ASP A 325 -10.32 -14.06 -7.46
N ILE A 326 -11.43 -14.78 -7.68
CA ILE A 326 -11.41 -16.23 -7.94
C ILE A 326 -10.59 -16.54 -9.20
N GLU A 327 -10.63 -15.63 -10.18
CA GLU A 327 -9.84 -15.72 -11.42
C GLU A 327 -8.33 -15.65 -11.13
N GLU A 328 -7.91 -14.71 -10.28
CA GLU A 328 -6.50 -14.50 -9.89
C GLU A 328 -5.98 -15.65 -9.01
N VAL A 329 -6.83 -16.20 -8.12
CA VAL A 329 -6.53 -17.43 -7.36
C VAL A 329 -6.32 -18.62 -8.30
N LYS A 330 -7.14 -18.74 -9.35
CA LYS A 330 -7.05 -19.81 -10.33
C LYS A 330 -5.79 -19.70 -11.18
N GLU A 331 -5.48 -18.50 -11.68
CA GLU A 331 -4.25 -18.23 -12.45
C GLU A 331 -3.01 -18.57 -11.63
N THR A 332 -2.93 -18.05 -10.39
CA THR A 332 -1.83 -18.34 -9.46
C THR A 332 -1.69 -19.84 -9.23
N PHE A 333 -2.81 -20.56 -9.05
CA PHE A 333 -2.77 -22.01 -8.81
C PHE A 333 -2.25 -22.78 -10.03
N VAL A 334 -2.61 -22.37 -11.25
CA VAL A 334 -2.07 -22.97 -12.48
C VAL A 334 -0.56 -22.75 -12.57
N THR A 335 -0.09 -21.52 -12.36
CA THR A 335 1.35 -21.22 -12.36
C THR A 335 2.12 -22.01 -11.30
N LEU A 336 1.56 -22.16 -10.09
CA LEU A 336 2.18 -22.95 -9.04
C LEU A 336 2.17 -24.45 -9.35
N LYS A 337 1.15 -24.97 -10.05
CA LYS A 337 1.14 -26.35 -10.52
C LYS A 337 2.25 -26.59 -11.55
N ASP A 338 2.47 -25.67 -12.48
CA ASP A 338 3.56 -25.76 -13.45
C ASP A 338 4.93 -25.69 -12.76
N ASN A 339 5.09 -24.76 -11.82
CA ASN A 339 6.31 -24.60 -11.01
C ASN A 339 6.62 -25.80 -10.10
N SER A 340 5.64 -26.65 -9.81
CA SER A 340 5.86 -27.86 -8.99
C SER A 340 6.61 -28.97 -9.73
N GLN A 341 6.68 -28.88 -11.07
CA GLN A 341 7.30 -29.89 -11.92
C GLN A 341 8.71 -29.46 -12.35
N ALA A 342 9.66 -30.39 -12.27
CA ALA A 342 11.03 -30.14 -12.69
C ALA A 342 11.14 -30.06 -14.24
N SER A 343 11.24 -28.84 -14.76
CA SER A 343 11.49 -28.58 -16.18
C SER A 343 12.94 -28.86 -16.58
N GLN A 344 13.23 -28.90 -17.88
CA GLN A 344 14.61 -29.00 -18.37
C GLN A 344 15.47 -27.83 -17.86
N SER A 345 14.92 -26.61 -17.85
CA SER A 345 15.59 -25.43 -17.32
C SER A 345 15.88 -25.58 -15.82
N TYR A 346 14.96 -26.15 -15.04
CA TYR A 346 15.17 -26.40 -13.62
C TYR A 346 16.43 -27.25 -13.37
N TRP A 347 16.59 -28.35 -14.11
CA TRP A 347 17.76 -29.23 -13.97
C TRP A 347 19.07 -28.51 -14.29
N VAL A 348 19.12 -27.83 -15.44
CA VAL A 348 20.32 -27.11 -15.89
C VAL A 348 20.69 -26.01 -14.89
N LEU A 349 19.72 -25.19 -14.49
CA LEU A 349 19.96 -24.08 -13.56
C LEU A 349 20.39 -24.57 -12.17
N MET A 350 19.83 -25.69 -11.68
CA MET A 350 20.24 -26.27 -10.40
C MET A 350 21.68 -26.78 -10.42
N VAL A 351 22.12 -27.46 -11.50
CA VAL A 351 23.52 -27.89 -11.66
C VAL A 351 24.45 -26.69 -11.72
N LEU A 352 24.16 -25.73 -12.60
CA LEU A 352 25.00 -24.54 -12.77
C LEU A 352 25.07 -23.70 -11.49
N SER A 353 23.95 -23.53 -10.79
CA SER A 353 23.89 -22.81 -9.52
C SER A 353 24.71 -23.52 -8.43
N SER A 354 24.63 -24.85 -8.32
CA SER A 354 25.43 -25.61 -7.35
C SER A 354 26.93 -25.51 -7.63
N LEU A 355 27.34 -25.66 -8.89
CA LEU A 355 28.74 -25.53 -9.30
C LEU A 355 29.25 -24.11 -9.04
N LEU A 356 28.49 -23.09 -9.46
CA LEU A 356 28.86 -21.68 -9.26
C LEU A 356 28.94 -21.32 -7.77
N ALA A 357 28.01 -21.81 -6.94
CA ALA A 357 28.05 -21.60 -5.50
C ALA A 357 29.29 -22.26 -4.89
N THR A 358 29.61 -23.48 -5.28
CA THR A 358 30.79 -24.21 -4.79
C THR A 358 32.09 -23.51 -5.18
N VAL A 359 32.21 -23.06 -6.44
CA VAL A 359 33.36 -22.23 -6.88
C VAL A 359 33.43 -20.92 -6.10
N GLY A 360 32.29 -20.22 -5.95
CA GLY A 360 32.22 -18.96 -5.20
C GLY A 360 32.63 -19.13 -3.73
N LEU A 361 32.24 -20.25 -3.11
CA LEU A 361 32.63 -20.62 -1.75
C LEU A 361 34.15 -20.86 -1.67
N PHE A 362 34.75 -21.66 -2.56
CA PHE A 362 36.21 -21.85 -2.55
C PHE A 362 36.98 -20.56 -2.87
N ALA A 363 36.45 -19.72 -3.76
CA ALA A 363 37.01 -18.42 -4.11
C ALA A 363 36.78 -17.34 -3.03
N ASN A 364 36.05 -17.66 -1.96
CA ASN A 364 35.69 -16.72 -0.89
C ASN A 364 35.04 -15.42 -1.43
N SER A 365 34.16 -15.55 -2.42
CA SER A 365 33.61 -14.43 -3.20
C SER A 365 32.09 -14.30 -3.01
N ALA A 366 31.69 -13.40 -2.11
CA ALA A 366 30.27 -13.10 -1.85
C ALA A 366 29.47 -12.76 -3.14
N PRO A 367 29.97 -11.94 -4.10
CA PRO A 367 29.22 -11.63 -5.31
C PRO A 367 28.91 -12.86 -6.18
N VAL A 368 29.86 -13.81 -6.28
CA VAL A 368 29.65 -15.05 -7.06
C VAL A 368 28.64 -15.95 -6.36
N ILE A 369 28.71 -16.04 -5.03
CA ILE A 369 27.75 -16.78 -4.22
C ILE A 369 26.34 -16.20 -4.38
N ILE A 370 26.21 -14.87 -4.37
CA ILE A 370 24.93 -14.20 -4.63
C ILE A 370 24.44 -14.51 -6.05
N GLY A 371 25.30 -14.43 -7.06
CA GLY A 371 24.97 -14.79 -8.44
C GLY A 371 24.46 -16.24 -8.58
N ALA A 372 25.04 -17.17 -7.82
CA ALA A 372 24.55 -18.55 -7.77
C ALA A 372 23.14 -18.65 -7.15
N MET A 373 22.84 -17.86 -6.10
CA MET A 373 21.48 -17.80 -5.52
C MET A 373 20.45 -17.26 -6.52
N VAL A 374 20.81 -16.27 -7.35
CA VAL A 374 19.92 -15.71 -8.38
C VAL A 374 19.55 -16.74 -9.43
N LEU A 375 20.50 -17.59 -9.82
CA LEU A 375 20.29 -18.63 -10.82
C LEU A 375 19.41 -19.78 -10.31
N ALA A 376 19.35 -19.97 -8.98
CA ALA A 376 18.77 -21.15 -8.36
C ALA A 376 17.26 -21.23 -8.54
N PRO A 377 16.72 -22.33 -9.10
CA PRO A 377 15.29 -22.45 -9.35
C PRO A 377 14.49 -23.02 -8.17
N LEU A 378 15.11 -23.18 -6.99
CA LEU A 378 14.50 -23.86 -5.83
C LEU A 378 13.28 -23.13 -5.27
N MET A 379 13.19 -21.80 -5.42
CA MET A 379 12.08 -21.04 -4.84
C MET A 379 10.72 -21.44 -5.41
N ALA A 380 10.64 -21.66 -6.73
CA ALA A 380 9.40 -22.00 -7.41
C ALA A 380 8.70 -23.24 -6.79
N PRO A 381 9.35 -24.42 -6.67
CA PRO A 381 8.73 -25.58 -6.03
C PRO A 381 8.52 -25.42 -4.52
N ILE A 382 9.27 -24.56 -3.80
CA ILE A 382 9.00 -24.28 -2.37
C ILE A 382 7.67 -23.53 -2.21
N ILE A 383 7.42 -22.52 -3.04
CA ILE A 383 6.16 -21.77 -2.99
C ILE A 383 4.99 -22.66 -3.41
N SER A 384 5.17 -23.53 -4.42
CA SER A 384 4.17 -24.53 -4.79
C SER A 384 3.89 -25.54 -3.69
N LEU A 385 4.92 -26.01 -2.97
CA LEU A 385 4.76 -26.88 -1.80
C LEU A 385 3.95 -26.18 -0.71
N SER A 386 4.25 -24.91 -0.43
CA SER A 386 3.56 -24.10 0.58
C SER A 386 2.06 -23.98 0.30
N MET A 387 1.71 -23.72 -0.97
CA MET A 387 0.32 -23.66 -1.42
C MET A 387 -0.36 -25.04 -1.39
N GLY A 388 0.34 -26.11 -1.77
CA GLY A 388 -0.14 -27.49 -1.68
C GLY A 388 -0.48 -27.88 -0.25
N VAL A 389 0.41 -27.59 0.70
CA VAL A 389 0.21 -27.84 2.14
C VAL A 389 -0.97 -27.02 2.67
N LEU A 390 -1.04 -25.73 2.32
CA LEU A 390 -2.11 -24.84 2.75
C LEU A 390 -3.50 -25.29 2.29
N ARG A 391 -3.62 -25.76 1.03
CA ARG A 391 -4.88 -26.23 0.45
C ARG A 391 -5.15 -27.73 0.66
N GLN A 392 -4.28 -28.43 1.38
CA GLN A 392 -4.30 -29.90 1.52
C GLN A 392 -4.35 -30.62 0.16
N ASN A 393 -3.72 -30.06 -0.87
CA ASN A 393 -3.64 -30.68 -2.18
C ASN A 393 -2.44 -31.64 -2.20
N ALA A 394 -2.71 -32.93 -2.03
CA ALA A 394 -1.69 -33.97 -1.96
C ALA A 394 -0.89 -34.11 -3.28
N GLU A 395 -1.55 -33.98 -4.44
CA GLU A 395 -0.91 -34.04 -5.75
C GLU A 395 0.14 -32.93 -5.90
N LEU A 396 -0.25 -31.68 -5.61
CA LEU A 396 0.64 -30.53 -5.70
C LEU A 396 1.78 -30.60 -4.66
N SER A 397 1.46 -31.02 -3.44
CA SER A 397 2.45 -31.16 -2.36
C SER A 397 3.49 -32.22 -2.70
N LEU A 398 3.06 -33.38 -3.20
CA LEU A 398 3.95 -34.48 -3.55
C LEU A 398 4.80 -34.16 -4.78
N ALA A 399 4.22 -33.53 -5.82
CA ALA A 399 4.95 -33.09 -6.99
C ALA A 399 6.06 -32.10 -6.61
N SER A 400 5.71 -31.08 -5.82
CA SER A 400 6.66 -30.07 -5.34
C SER A 400 7.75 -30.69 -4.46
N ALA A 401 7.38 -31.55 -3.52
CA ALA A 401 8.34 -32.24 -2.64
C ALA A 401 9.31 -33.13 -3.44
N LYS A 402 8.81 -33.86 -4.45
CA LYS A 402 9.64 -34.69 -5.33
C LYS A 402 10.65 -33.84 -6.10
N THR A 403 10.21 -32.73 -6.68
CA THR A 403 11.07 -31.78 -7.41
C THR A 403 12.15 -31.20 -6.49
N LEU A 404 11.79 -30.83 -5.25
CA LEU A 404 12.74 -30.34 -4.26
C LEU A 404 13.78 -31.39 -3.88
N VAL A 405 13.36 -32.61 -3.51
CA VAL A 405 14.28 -33.67 -3.12
C VAL A 405 15.27 -33.99 -4.24
N LEU A 406 14.80 -34.07 -5.49
CA LEU A 406 15.68 -34.32 -6.62
C LEU A 406 16.65 -33.14 -6.87
N GLY A 407 16.19 -31.89 -6.74
CA GLY A 407 17.05 -30.71 -6.83
C GLY A 407 18.12 -30.68 -5.74
N ILE A 408 17.75 -31.04 -4.50
CA ILE A 408 18.66 -31.15 -3.36
C ILE A 408 19.74 -32.19 -3.62
N LEU A 409 19.34 -33.39 -4.08
CA LEU A 409 20.27 -34.47 -4.41
C LEU A 409 21.23 -34.04 -5.52
N LEU A 410 20.73 -33.38 -6.57
CA LEU A 410 21.56 -32.91 -7.67
C LEU A 410 22.58 -31.88 -7.19
N ALA A 411 22.16 -30.92 -6.36
CA ALA A 411 23.04 -29.91 -5.80
C ALA A 411 24.17 -30.56 -4.98
N LEU A 412 23.82 -31.48 -4.07
CA LEU A 412 24.77 -32.21 -3.23
C LEU A 412 25.76 -33.01 -4.07
N VAL A 413 25.28 -33.77 -5.07
CA VAL A 413 26.13 -34.58 -5.95
C VAL A 413 27.14 -33.70 -6.68
N PHE A 414 26.70 -32.63 -7.34
CA PHE A 414 27.61 -31.79 -8.13
C PHE A 414 28.57 -30.96 -7.25
N ALA A 415 28.12 -30.47 -6.10
CA ALA A 415 29.00 -29.81 -5.14
C ALA A 415 30.06 -30.77 -4.58
N THR A 416 29.66 -32.01 -4.26
CA THR A 416 30.58 -33.08 -3.81
C THR A 416 31.59 -33.43 -4.90
N LEU A 417 31.13 -33.68 -6.13
CA LEU A 417 32.00 -34.02 -7.25
C LEU A 417 33.04 -32.92 -7.52
N LEU A 418 32.60 -31.67 -7.53
CA LEU A 418 33.52 -30.54 -7.74
C LEU A 418 34.52 -30.41 -6.58
N THR A 419 34.08 -30.64 -5.34
CA THR A 419 34.95 -30.65 -4.16
C THR A 419 36.01 -31.75 -4.26
N LEU A 420 35.65 -32.96 -4.69
CA LEU A 420 36.60 -34.07 -4.85
C LEU A 420 37.69 -33.78 -5.90
N VAL A 421 37.36 -33.02 -6.94
CA VAL A 421 38.33 -32.61 -7.98
C VAL A 421 39.15 -31.39 -7.55
N THR A 422 38.70 -30.64 -6.54
CA THR A 422 39.34 -29.41 -6.06
C THR A 422 40.17 -29.72 -4.80
N PRO A 423 41.52 -29.73 -4.87
CA PRO A 423 42.37 -30.10 -3.73
C PRO A 423 42.52 -28.94 -2.71
N LEU A 424 41.41 -28.36 -2.27
CA LEU A 424 41.36 -27.29 -1.29
C LEU A 424 40.60 -27.78 -0.05
N HIS A 425 41.32 -27.88 1.07
CA HIS A 425 40.77 -28.25 2.38
C HIS A 425 41.01 -27.11 3.36
N MET A 426 40.36 -25.97 3.12
CA MET A 426 40.40 -24.82 4.03
C MET A 426 39.00 -24.25 4.23
N ILE A 427 38.61 -24.09 5.49
CA ILE A 427 37.40 -23.37 5.87
C ILE A 427 37.72 -21.87 5.83
N ASN A 428 37.19 -21.16 4.83
CA ASN A 428 37.30 -19.71 4.73
C ASN A 428 36.09 -19.01 5.37
N SER A 429 36.04 -17.67 5.31
CA SER A 429 34.97 -16.87 5.91
C SER A 429 33.59 -17.21 5.34
N GLU A 430 33.47 -17.41 4.03
CA GLU A 430 32.17 -17.71 3.41
C GLU A 430 31.64 -19.09 3.79
N ILE A 431 32.51 -20.11 3.85
CA ILE A 431 32.14 -21.45 4.33
C ILE A 431 31.82 -21.42 5.83
N SER A 432 32.68 -20.79 6.64
CA SER A 432 32.53 -20.73 8.11
C SER A 432 31.21 -20.10 8.52
N ALA A 433 30.79 -19.02 7.86
CA ALA A 433 29.54 -18.33 8.17
C ALA A 433 28.28 -19.20 7.93
N ARG A 434 28.40 -20.35 7.25
CA ARG A 434 27.29 -21.28 6.98
C ARG A 434 27.31 -22.49 7.90
N LEU A 435 28.33 -22.58 8.77
CA LEU A 435 28.48 -23.62 9.81
C LEU A 435 27.95 -23.18 11.17
N THR A 436 27.64 -21.89 11.35
CA THR A 436 27.13 -21.31 12.59
C THR A 436 25.68 -20.84 12.40
N PRO A 437 24.72 -21.75 12.27
CA PRO A 437 23.33 -21.38 12.03
C PRO A 437 22.73 -20.66 13.25
N THR A 438 21.93 -19.63 13.01
CA THR A 438 21.37 -18.74 14.02
C THR A 438 19.85 -18.59 13.89
N ILE A 439 19.20 -18.09 14.95
CA ILE A 439 17.78 -17.72 14.89
C ILE A 439 17.54 -16.57 13.90
N LEU A 440 18.56 -15.75 13.63
CA LEU A 440 18.47 -14.67 12.64
C LEU A 440 18.30 -15.23 11.23
N ASP A 441 18.91 -16.37 10.91
CA ASP A 441 18.73 -17.04 9.62
C ASP A 441 17.27 -17.46 9.42
N LEU A 442 16.63 -17.97 10.47
CA LEU A 442 15.20 -18.28 10.45
C LEU A 442 14.33 -17.03 10.24
N ALA A 443 14.70 -15.90 10.85
CA ALA A 443 13.99 -14.63 10.61
C ALA A 443 14.11 -14.20 9.14
N VAL A 444 15.30 -14.30 8.55
CA VAL A 444 15.53 -14.04 7.13
C VAL A 444 14.68 -14.98 6.26
N ALA A 445 14.62 -16.27 6.61
CA ALA A 445 13.80 -17.27 5.91
C ALA A 445 12.30 -16.91 5.95
N ILE A 446 11.80 -16.44 7.10
CA ILE A 446 10.39 -16.02 7.25
C ILE A 446 10.09 -14.78 6.37
N ILE A 447 10.97 -13.78 6.39
CA ILE A 447 10.81 -12.57 5.58
C ILE A 447 10.86 -12.92 4.09
N ALA A 448 11.83 -13.75 3.67
CA ALA A 448 11.97 -14.19 2.29
C ALA A 448 10.76 -15.01 1.81
N GLY A 449 10.23 -15.92 2.64
CA GLY A 449 9.03 -16.70 2.32
C GLY A 449 7.78 -15.83 2.18
N THR A 450 7.64 -14.82 3.04
CA THR A 450 6.55 -13.84 2.95
C THR A 450 6.63 -13.03 1.67
N ALA A 451 7.82 -12.48 1.37
CA ALA A 451 8.06 -11.70 0.16
C ALA A 451 7.79 -12.51 -1.12
N ALA A 452 8.24 -13.76 -1.16
CA ALA A 452 8.05 -14.62 -2.32
C ALA A 452 6.61 -15.08 -2.50
N ALA A 453 5.89 -15.41 -1.43
CA ALA A 453 4.46 -15.72 -1.52
C ALA A 453 3.66 -14.48 -1.98
N TYR A 454 4.00 -13.29 -1.50
CA TYR A 454 3.41 -12.04 -1.96
C TYR A 454 3.69 -11.78 -3.44
N ALA A 455 4.95 -11.94 -3.87
CA ALA A 455 5.35 -11.84 -5.26
C ALA A 455 4.56 -12.80 -6.16
N HIS A 456 4.46 -14.08 -5.78
CA HIS A 456 3.76 -15.11 -6.53
C HIS A 456 2.24 -14.93 -6.52
N SER A 457 1.69 -14.18 -5.56
CA SER A 457 0.26 -13.87 -5.51
C SER A 457 -0.17 -12.76 -6.45
N ARG A 458 0.76 -11.98 -7.03
CA ARG A 458 0.47 -10.84 -7.91
C ARG A 458 1.33 -10.87 -9.16
N SER A 459 0.72 -11.08 -10.32
CA SER A 459 1.43 -11.22 -11.60
C SER A 459 2.27 -9.98 -11.97
N GLU A 460 1.81 -8.78 -11.64
CA GLU A 460 2.56 -7.52 -11.84
C GLU A 460 3.84 -7.45 -10.99
N VAL A 461 3.74 -7.86 -9.72
CA VAL A 461 4.85 -7.84 -8.77
C VAL A 461 5.90 -8.89 -9.16
N MET A 462 5.47 -10.09 -9.56
CA MET A 462 6.35 -11.14 -10.07
C MET A 462 7.20 -10.67 -11.25
N ARG A 463 6.60 -9.95 -12.22
CA ARG A 463 7.32 -9.41 -13.39
C ARG A 463 8.34 -8.34 -13.00
N SER A 464 8.03 -7.51 -12.01
CA SER A 464 8.96 -6.49 -11.50
C SER A 464 10.12 -7.08 -10.69
N LEU A 465 9.88 -8.16 -9.95
CA LEU A 465 10.88 -8.86 -9.13
C LEU A 465 11.80 -9.76 -9.94
N ALA A 466 11.44 -10.13 -11.17
CA ALA A 466 12.37 -10.80 -12.08
C ALA A 466 13.66 -9.99 -12.30
N GLY A 467 13.62 -8.65 -12.13
CA GLY A 467 14.80 -7.78 -12.16
C GLY A 467 15.52 -7.61 -10.80
N VAL A 468 14.85 -7.93 -9.69
CA VAL A 468 15.39 -7.85 -8.31
C VAL A 468 15.43 -9.25 -7.76
N ALA A 469 16.48 -9.98 -8.12
CA ALA A 469 16.66 -11.38 -7.75
C ALA A 469 16.34 -11.61 -6.26
N ILE A 470 15.35 -12.45 -5.99
CA ILE A 470 15.05 -12.92 -4.64
C ILE A 470 16.16 -13.92 -4.28
N ALA A 471 17.29 -13.39 -3.82
CA ALA A 471 18.45 -14.17 -3.42
C ALA A 471 18.16 -14.87 -2.09
N VAL A 472 17.66 -16.09 -2.16
CA VAL A 472 17.38 -16.90 -0.98
C VAL A 472 18.65 -17.65 -0.59
N ALA A 473 18.98 -17.65 0.71
CA ALA A 473 20.13 -18.32 1.29
C ALA A 473 20.02 -19.87 1.34
N LEU A 474 19.48 -20.52 0.30
CA LEU A 474 19.30 -21.98 0.27
C LEU A 474 20.45 -22.71 -0.44
N VAL A 475 20.90 -22.22 -1.60
CA VAL A 475 21.93 -22.94 -2.37
C VAL A 475 23.28 -22.96 -1.66
N PRO A 476 23.78 -21.85 -1.07
CA PRO A 476 25.11 -21.89 -0.47
C PRO A 476 25.25 -22.84 0.73
N PRO A 477 24.32 -22.89 1.70
CA PRO A 477 24.37 -23.93 2.75
C PRO A 477 24.31 -25.35 2.18
N LEU A 478 23.57 -25.56 1.10
CA LEU A 478 23.50 -26.85 0.43
C LEU A 478 24.81 -27.21 -0.30
N ALA A 479 25.48 -26.23 -0.92
CA ALA A 479 26.80 -26.39 -1.51
C ALA A 479 27.86 -26.66 -0.45
N VAL A 480 27.86 -25.94 0.68
CA VAL A 480 28.73 -26.22 1.85
C VAL A 480 28.48 -27.62 2.40
N SER A 481 27.22 -28.07 2.42
CA SER A 481 26.89 -29.45 2.79
C SER A 481 27.56 -30.45 1.84
N GLY A 482 27.50 -30.21 0.53
CA GLY A 482 28.21 -31.01 -0.47
C GLY A 482 29.74 -30.96 -0.34
N ILE A 483 30.31 -29.81 0.02
CA ILE A 483 31.73 -29.67 0.36
C ILE A 483 32.07 -30.57 1.57
N GLY A 484 31.25 -30.55 2.62
CA GLY A 484 31.42 -31.42 3.78
C GLY A 484 31.40 -32.92 3.43
N ILE A 485 30.52 -33.34 2.52
CA ILE A 485 30.52 -34.72 2.00
C ILE A 485 31.84 -35.01 1.25
N GLY A 486 32.28 -34.09 0.38
CA GLY A 486 33.52 -34.22 -0.37
C GLY A 486 34.78 -34.31 0.50
N TRP A 487 34.81 -33.58 1.61
CA TRP A 487 35.86 -33.64 2.63
C TRP A 487 35.73 -34.82 3.62
N MET A 488 34.64 -35.58 3.55
CA MET A 488 34.26 -36.56 4.57
C MET A 488 34.15 -35.96 5.99
N ASP A 489 33.83 -34.67 6.08
CA ASP A 489 33.64 -33.94 7.34
C ASP A 489 32.15 -33.87 7.69
N TRP A 490 31.73 -34.73 8.62
CA TRP A 490 30.35 -34.80 9.08
C TRP A 490 29.89 -33.53 9.80
N GLN A 491 30.79 -32.82 10.47
CA GLN A 491 30.45 -31.60 11.19
C GLN A 491 30.14 -30.47 10.21
N VAL A 492 30.94 -30.33 9.15
CA VAL A 492 30.69 -29.37 8.05
C VAL A 492 29.37 -29.67 7.36
N PHE A 493 29.14 -30.94 7.00
CA PHE A 493 27.89 -31.38 6.38
C PHE A 493 26.66 -31.07 7.25
N SER A 494 26.64 -31.58 8.49
CA SER A 494 25.44 -31.51 9.34
C SER A 494 25.09 -30.07 9.75
N SER A 495 26.09 -29.21 9.97
CA SER A 495 25.86 -27.82 10.38
C SER A 495 25.27 -26.98 9.24
N ALA A 496 25.85 -27.09 8.03
CA ALA A 496 25.33 -26.39 6.85
C ALA A 496 23.99 -26.97 6.37
N PHE A 497 23.79 -28.27 6.50
CA PHE A 497 22.53 -28.92 6.11
C PHE A 497 21.40 -28.54 7.07
N LEU A 498 21.70 -28.37 8.36
CA LEU A 498 20.74 -27.85 9.33
C LEU A 498 20.32 -26.41 8.97
N LEU A 499 21.25 -25.55 8.57
CA LEU A 499 20.94 -24.20 8.07
C LEU A 499 20.04 -24.25 6.82
N PHE A 500 20.30 -25.17 5.89
CA PHE A 500 19.45 -25.38 4.72
C PHE A 500 18.02 -25.81 5.12
N ILE A 501 17.88 -26.82 5.98
CA ILE A 501 16.59 -27.39 6.39
C ILE A 501 15.75 -26.39 7.19
N THR A 502 16.38 -25.66 8.11
CA THR A 502 15.72 -24.59 8.89
C THR A 502 15.16 -23.51 7.96
N ASN A 503 15.96 -23.04 6.99
CA ASN A 503 15.53 -22.05 6.00
C ASN A 503 14.39 -22.58 5.10
N LEU A 504 14.50 -23.81 4.60
CA LEU A 504 13.49 -24.42 3.75
C LEU A 504 12.11 -24.47 4.44
N PHE A 505 12.06 -24.98 5.67
CA PHE A 505 10.79 -25.07 6.39
C PHE A 505 10.29 -23.70 6.89
N GLY A 506 11.19 -22.79 7.27
CA GLY A 506 10.84 -21.41 7.62
C GLY A 506 10.17 -20.68 6.47
N ILE A 507 10.75 -20.75 5.27
CA ILE A 507 10.17 -20.19 4.03
C ILE A 507 8.82 -20.83 3.74
N THR A 508 8.74 -22.17 3.81
CA THR A 508 7.50 -22.91 3.50
C THR A 508 6.35 -22.50 4.44
N LEU A 509 6.62 -22.39 5.74
CA LEU A 509 5.63 -21.96 6.73
C LEU A 509 5.21 -20.51 6.51
N ALA A 510 6.17 -19.60 6.32
CA ALA A 510 5.89 -18.18 6.11
C ALA A 510 5.05 -17.96 4.84
N ALA A 511 5.41 -18.63 3.75
CA ALA A 511 4.67 -18.60 2.50
C ALA A 511 3.23 -19.13 2.66
N ALA A 512 3.06 -20.26 3.36
CA ALA A 512 1.73 -20.81 3.65
C ALA A 512 0.87 -19.85 4.49
N MET A 513 1.45 -19.21 5.51
CA MET A 513 0.75 -18.20 6.32
C MET A 513 0.38 -16.97 5.48
N THR A 514 1.27 -16.55 4.58
CA THR A 514 1.04 -15.40 3.70
C THR A 514 -0.13 -15.67 2.75
N PHE A 515 -0.13 -16.83 2.09
CA PHE A 515 -1.26 -17.24 1.24
C PHE A 515 -2.57 -17.35 2.03
N LEU A 516 -2.53 -17.82 3.29
CA LEU A 516 -3.70 -17.85 4.16
C LEU A 516 -4.23 -16.44 4.43
N PHE A 517 -3.36 -15.49 4.77
CA PHE A 517 -3.76 -14.09 5.00
C PHE A 517 -4.29 -13.40 3.74
N MET A 518 -3.77 -13.75 2.56
CA MET A 518 -4.31 -13.28 1.27
C MET A 518 -5.65 -13.94 0.88
N GLY A 519 -6.11 -14.97 1.61
CA GLY A 519 -7.39 -15.62 1.32
C GLY A 519 -7.32 -16.72 0.25
N PHE A 520 -6.15 -17.27 -0.05
CA PHE A 520 -5.99 -18.37 -1.03
C PHE A 520 -6.54 -19.73 -0.55
N SER A 521 -6.88 -19.85 0.75
CA SER A 521 -7.50 -21.05 1.33
C SER A 521 -8.36 -20.67 2.55
N PRO A 522 -9.55 -21.26 2.73
CA PRO A 522 -10.36 -21.04 3.93
C PRO A 522 -9.66 -21.64 5.17
N PHE A 523 -9.72 -20.93 6.30
CA PHE A 523 -9.05 -21.32 7.57
C PHE A 523 -9.35 -22.76 8.02
N VAL A 524 -10.56 -23.26 7.76
CA VAL A 524 -10.99 -24.62 8.12
C VAL A 524 -10.16 -25.68 7.39
N LEU A 525 -9.87 -25.46 6.10
CA LEU A 525 -9.01 -26.34 5.30
C LEU A 525 -7.53 -26.10 5.62
N ALA A 526 -7.12 -24.86 5.91
CA ALA A 526 -5.73 -24.55 6.21
C ALA A 526 -5.21 -25.17 7.52
N ARG A 527 -6.09 -25.43 8.50
CA ARG A 527 -5.72 -25.80 9.87
C ARG A 527 -4.72 -26.96 9.97
N LYS A 528 -4.94 -28.07 9.25
CA LYS A 528 -4.03 -29.23 9.31
C LYS A 528 -2.67 -28.93 8.69
N GLY A 529 -2.65 -28.30 7.52
CA GLY A 529 -1.41 -27.97 6.80
C GLY A 529 -0.54 -27.00 7.60
N VAL A 530 -1.14 -25.93 8.13
CA VAL A 530 -0.46 -24.95 8.98
C VAL A 530 0.08 -25.62 10.26
N LEU A 531 -0.70 -26.48 10.89
CA LEU A 531 -0.28 -27.18 12.12
C LEU A 531 0.90 -28.13 11.86
N ILE A 532 0.89 -28.86 10.75
CA ILE A 532 2.02 -29.73 10.35
C ILE A 532 3.27 -28.89 10.10
N SER A 533 3.18 -27.80 9.32
CA SER A 533 4.32 -26.91 9.07
C SER A 533 4.87 -26.29 10.36
N LEU A 534 3.99 -25.89 11.28
CA LEU A 534 4.38 -25.33 12.58
C LEU A 534 5.11 -26.37 13.44
N LEU A 535 4.62 -27.61 13.48
CA LEU A 535 5.30 -28.70 14.19
C LEU A 535 6.69 -28.98 13.61
N VAL A 536 6.83 -29.00 12.29
CA VAL A 536 8.13 -29.24 11.63
C VAL A 536 9.10 -28.10 11.91
N VAL A 537 8.67 -26.84 11.78
CA VAL A 537 9.51 -25.68 12.13
C VAL A 537 9.89 -25.69 13.61
N SER A 538 8.97 -26.03 14.51
CA SER A 538 9.24 -26.13 15.94
C SER A 538 10.27 -27.23 16.24
N LEU A 539 10.18 -28.38 15.57
CA LEU A 539 11.14 -29.48 15.72
C LEU A 539 12.55 -29.05 15.27
N VAL A 540 12.63 -28.36 14.13
CA VAL A 540 13.88 -27.92 13.53
C VAL A 540 14.50 -26.70 14.25
N SER A 541 13.68 -25.93 14.97
CA SER A 541 14.13 -24.78 15.78
C SER A 541 14.91 -25.20 17.04
N ILE A 542 14.70 -26.42 17.56
CA ILE A 542 15.39 -26.89 18.77
C ILE A 542 16.91 -27.05 18.53
N PRO A 543 17.38 -27.79 17.50
CA PRO A 543 18.81 -27.87 17.17
C PRO A 543 19.42 -26.50 16.85
N LEU A 544 18.65 -25.62 16.19
CA LEU A 544 19.08 -24.27 15.86
C LEU A 544 19.33 -23.43 17.11
N TYR A 545 18.42 -23.48 18.09
CA TYR A 545 18.59 -22.80 19.37
C TYR A 545 19.85 -23.29 20.11
N VAL A 546 20.08 -24.60 20.11
CA VAL A 546 21.29 -25.18 20.72
C VAL A 546 22.56 -24.70 19.99
N ALA A 547 22.57 -24.70 18.66
CA ALA A 547 23.70 -24.21 17.87
C ALA A 547 23.97 -22.72 18.11
N PHE A 548 22.91 -21.91 18.18
CA PHE A 548 22.99 -20.49 18.49
C PHE A 548 23.57 -20.23 19.88
N GLN A 549 23.14 -20.96 20.90
CA GLN A 549 23.69 -20.83 22.25
C GLN A 549 25.18 -21.16 22.30
N LYS A 550 25.62 -22.21 21.59
CA LYS A 550 27.06 -22.56 21.48
C LYS A 550 27.86 -21.43 20.84
N MET A 551 27.35 -20.85 19.74
CA MET A 551 27.98 -19.71 19.07
C MET A 551 28.08 -18.50 20.00
N VAL A 552 27.00 -18.14 20.71
CA VAL A 552 27.00 -17.00 21.65
C VAL A 552 28.02 -17.20 22.77
N VAL A 553 28.14 -18.41 23.32
CA VAL A 553 29.16 -18.73 24.33
C VAL A 553 30.57 -18.59 23.75
N LYS A 554 30.81 -19.08 22.53
CA LYS A 554 32.10 -18.95 21.85
C LYS A 554 32.49 -17.48 21.63
N GLU A 555 31.58 -16.67 21.09
CA GLU A 555 31.80 -15.24 20.88
C GLU A 555 31.94 -14.47 22.20
N SER A 556 31.21 -14.85 23.25
CA SER A 556 31.39 -14.25 24.57
C SER A 556 32.79 -14.51 25.14
N ILE A 557 33.36 -15.70 24.93
CA ILE A 557 34.73 -16.01 25.33
C ILE A 557 35.73 -15.16 24.54
N VAL A 558 35.55 -15.06 23.21
CA VAL A 558 36.40 -14.21 22.36
C VAL A 558 36.32 -12.75 22.81
N ALA A 559 35.12 -12.19 22.97
CA ALA A 559 34.91 -10.80 23.39
C ALA A 559 35.44 -10.48 24.80
N GLN A 560 35.52 -11.47 25.70
CA GLN A 560 36.10 -11.28 27.04
C GLN A 560 37.63 -11.29 27.05
N LEU A 561 38.25 -11.94 26.05
CA LEU A 561 39.69 -12.18 25.99
C LEU A 561 40.39 -11.26 24.97
N ASP A 562 39.73 -10.92 23.87
CA ASP A 562 40.29 -10.07 22.83
C ASP A 562 40.40 -8.63 23.32
N GLY A 563 41.61 -8.06 23.27
CA GLY A 563 41.94 -6.76 23.85
C GLY A 563 42.24 -6.78 25.35
N MET A 564 42.21 -7.95 26.01
CA MET A 564 42.65 -8.07 27.40
C MET A 564 44.16 -7.76 27.51
N SER A 565 44.55 -7.04 28.56
CA SER A 565 45.96 -6.78 28.90
C SER A 565 46.33 -7.44 30.21
N VAL A 566 47.49 -8.09 30.27
CA VAL A 566 48.06 -8.71 31.46
C VAL A 566 49.49 -8.16 31.62
N GLY A 567 49.66 -7.17 32.49
CA GLY A 567 50.89 -6.36 32.52
C GLY A 567 51.06 -5.59 31.21
N ASP A 568 52.23 -5.71 30.59
CA ASP A 568 52.56 -5.07 29.31
C ASP A 568 52.20 -5.93 28.08
N ILE A 569 51.50 -7.06 28.30
CA ILE A 569 51.14 -8.01 27.25
C ILE A 569 49.68 -7.80 26.84
N GLN A 570 49.45 -7.50 25.56
CA GLN A 570 48.11 -7.43 24.98
C GLN A 570 47.73 -8.74 24.27
N ILE A 571 46.52 -9.22 24.52
CA ILE A 571 45.93 -10.38 23.84
C ILE A 571 45.14 -9.87 22.62
N LYS A 572 45.45 -10.40 21.44
CA LYS A 572 44.70 -10.15 20.20
C LYS A 572 44.46 -11.43 19.41
N ASP A 573 43.60 -11.35 18.41
CA ASP A 573 43.30 -12.44 17.46
C ASP A 573 42.87 -13.74 18.16
N VAL A 574 42.00 -13.61 19.17
CA VAL A 574 41.53 -14.77 19.97
C VAL A 574 40.65 -15.69 19.13
N GLN A 575 41.03 -16.96 19.02
CA GLN A 575 40.28 -17.99 18.31
C GLN A 575 40.07 -19.23 19.17
N VAL A 576 38.81 -19.61 19.39
CA VAL A 576 38.46 -20.87 20.06
C VAL A 576 38.46 -22.01 19.03
N ARG A 577 39.41 -22.95 19.16
CA ARG A 577 39.65 -24.08 18.23
C ARG A 577 38.88 -25.35 18.62
N SER A 578 38.73 -25.62 19.91
CA SER A 578 37.99 -26.77 20.43
C SER A 578 37.33 -26.43 21.75
N GLU A 579 36.17 -27.03 22.05
CA GLU A 579 35.44 -26.83 23.31
C GLU A 579 35.83 -27.87 24.38
N ASN A 580 36.41 -29.01 24.00
CA ASN A 580 36.70 -30.08 24.94
C ASN A 580 37.97 -30.87 24.56
N PRO A 581 39.14 -30.57 25.18
CA PRO A 581 39.38 -29.46 26.12
C PRO A 581 39.25 -28.08 25.45
N LEU A 582 38.97 -27.03 26.23
CA LEU A 582 38.82 -25.67 25.72
C LEU A 582 40.16 -25.15 25.18
N TYR A 583 40.34 -25.25 23.88
CA TYR A 583 41.58 -24.90 23.19
C TYR A 583 41.44 -23.51 22.57
N ILE A 584 42.29 -22.58 23.00
CA ILE A 584 42.27 -21.17 22.58
C ILE A 584 43.61 -20.84 21.94
N SER A 585 43.57 -20.33 20.71
CA SER A 585 44.71 -19.78 20.00
C SER A 585 44.66 -18.25 20.11
N VAL A 586 45.76 -17.62 20.49
CA VAL A 586 45.85 -16.16 20.68
C VAL A 586 47.17 -15.62 20.15
N LYS A 587 47.18 -14.32 19.82
CA LYS A 587 48.38 -13.55 19.54
C LYS A 587 48.72 -12.67 20.75
N LEU A 588 49.92 -12.84 21.29
CA LEU A 588 50.43 -12.07 22.42
C LEU A 588 51.34 -10.96 21.91
N LEU A 589 50.92 -9.71 22.10
CA LEU A 589 51.67 -8.52 21.74
C LEU A 589 52.46 -8.02 22.95
N SER A 590 53.76 -7.82 22.77
CA SER A 590 54.70 -7.45 23.83
C SER A 590 55.82 -6.55 23.28
N GLN A 591 56.47 -5.74 24.11
CA GLN A 591 57.67 -4.97 23.73
C GLN A 591 58.96 -5.82 23.76
N GLN A 592 58.93 -6.99 24.41
CA GLN A 592 60.08 -7.89 24.55
C GLN A 592 59.66 -9.36 24.34
N PRO A 593 60.59 -10.27 23.95
CA PRO A 593 60.30 -11.70 23.88
C PRO A 593 59.78 -12.24 25.22
N LEU A 594 58.75 -13.09 25.19
CA LEU A 594 58.09 -13.55 26.40
C LEU A 594 58.77 -14.80 26.98
N ASN A 595 58.89 -14.85 28.30
CA ASN A 595 59.34 -16.03 29.02
C ASN A 595 58.17 -16.93 29.40
N LYS A 596 58.43 -18.22 29.62
CA LYS A 596 57.40 -19.22 29.97
C LYS A 596 56.54 -18.82 31.18
N MET A 597 57.12 -18.16 32.19
CA MET A 597 56.39 -17.68 33.37
C MET A 597 55.36 -16.59 33.04
N GLU A 598 55.66 -15.73 32.06
CA GLU A 598 54.76 -14.66 31.62
C GLU A 598 53.60 -15.25 30.81
N ILE A 599 53.88 -16.20 29.92
CA ILE A 599 52.86 -16.94 29.16
C ILE A 599 51.93 -17.73 30.11
N ASP A 600 52.48 -18.39 31.14
CA ASP A 600 51.68 -19.08 32.16
C ASP A 600 50.82 -18.10 32.99
N SER A 601 51.31 -16.88 33.22
CA SER A 601 50.55 -15.83 33.92
C SER A 601 49.39 -15.32 33.08
N VAL A 602 49.61 -15.10 31.78
CA VAL A 602 48.55 -14.80 30.80
C VAL A 602 47.53 -15.93 30.77
N LYS A 603 47.98 -17.18 30.67
CA LYS A 603 47.09 -18.36 30.70
C LYS A 603 46.20 -18.37 31.94
N LYS A 604 46.78 -18.19 33.14
CA LYS A 604 46.01 -18.13 34.40
C LYS A 604 45.01 -16.98 34.43
N ALA A 605 45.38 -15.81 33.92
CA ALA A 605 44.48 -14.66 33.83
C ALA A 605 43.29 -14.94 32.89
N MET A 606 43.55 -15.59 31.75
CA MET A 606 42.50 -16.05 30.83
C MET A 606 41.60 -17.12 31.47
N GLU A 607 42.17 -18.10 32.17
CA GLU A 607 41.40 -19.13 32.91
C GLU A 607 40.52 -18.50 34.00
N ALA A 608 41.03 -17.52 34.73
CA ALA A 608 40.29 -16.80 35.75
C ALA A 608 39.11 -15.99 35.16
N LYS A 609 39.28 -15.44 33.95
CA LYS A 609 38.23 -14.68 33.27
C LYS A 609 37.14 -15.58 32.69
N VAL A 610 37.54 -16.65 32.02
CA VAL A 610 36.63 -17.62 31.36
C VAL A 610 35.96 -18.55 32.37
N GLY A 611 36.57 -18.74 33.55
CA GLY A 611 36.08 -19.63 34.60
C GLY A 611 36.23 -21.12 34.27
N LYS A 612 37.10 -21.48 33.32
CA LYS A 612 37.39 -22.85 32.87
C LYS A 612 38.88 -23.01 32.60
N SER A 613 39.41 -24.22 32.72
CA SER A 613 40.78 -24.51 32.31
C SER A 613 40.89 -24.47 30.78
N ILE A 614 42.00 -23.90 30.29
CA ILE A 614 42.25 -23.73 28.86
C ILE A 614 43.53 -24.44 28.44
N VAL A 615 43.55 -24.92 27.20
CA VAL A 615 44.78 -25.24 26.47
C VAL A 615 45.10 -24.04 25.60
N LEU A 616 46.25 -23.41 25.86
CA LEU A 616 46.64 -22.16 25.22
C LEU A 616 47.67 -22.44 24.12
N GLU A 617 47.36 -22.01 22.90
CA GLU A 617 48.30 -21.86 21.80
C GLU A 617 48.60 -20.36 21.64
N ALA A 618 49.81 -19.95 21.98
CA ALA A 618 50.21 -18.54 21.92
C ALA A 618 51.17 -18.32 20.75
N THR A 619 50.86 -17.33 19.91
CA THR A 619 51.79 -16.77 18.92
C THR A 619 52.32 -15.44 19.45
N GLU A 620 53.63 -15.33 19.64
CA GLU A 620 54.26 -14.10 20.10
C GLU A 620 54.46 -13.11 18.94
N ALA A 621 54.19 -11.84 19.21
CA ALA A 621 54.47 -10.74 18.31
C ALA A 621 55.11 -9.59 19.10
N VAL A 622 56.39 -9.34 18.81
CA VAL A 622 57.17 -8.29 19.49
C VAL A 622 57.04 -6.98 18.72
N LEU A 623 56.61 -5.92 19.40
CA LEU A 623 56.59 -4.55 18.89
C LEU A 623 58.01 -3.96 19.03
N LEU A 624 58.62 -3.63 17.90
CA LEU A 624 59.89 -2.92 17.83
C LEU A 624 59.56 -1.47 17.47
N ASP A 625 59.90 -0.53 18.35
CA ASP A 625 59.79 0.92 18.11
C ASP A 625 60.95 1.45 17.25
#